data_AF-A0A530GWT5-F1
#
_entry.id   AF-A0A530GWT5-F1
#
_cell.length_a   1.000
_cell.length_b   1.000
_cell.length_c   1.000
_cell.angle_alpha   90.00
_cell.angle_beta   90.00
_cell.angle_gamma   90.00
#
_symmetry.space_group_name_H-M   'P 1'
#
loop_
_entity.id
_entity.type
_entity.pdbx_description
1 polymer ?
#
loop_
_entity_poly.entity_id
_entity_poly.type
_entity_poly.pdbx_seq_one_letter_code
_entity_poly.pdbx_strand_id
1 'polypeptide(L)'
;TALRLIAGLSTLTSGQLDWRGSIDRSNIGFVFQEPTLLPWASVFDNVWLPLRLKGVLRAKAAPAVMEMLARVHLTGFENAV
;
A
#
# COMPACT_ATOMS: atom_id res chain seq x y z
N THR A 1 2.66 -12.58 -12.76
CA THR A 1 3.39 -13.73 -12.18
C THR A 1 2.96 -13.94 -10.72
N ALA A 2 3.34 -15.05 -10.09
CA ALA A 2 2.70 -15.62 -8.88
C ALA A 2 2.28 -14.65 -7.77
N LEU A 3 3.08 -13.63 -7.42
CA LEU A 3 2.75 -12.65 -6.38
C LEU A 3 1.46 -11.87 -6.69
N ARG A 4 1.16 -11.57 -7.95
CA ARG A 4 -0.10 -10.92 -8.36
C ARG A 4 -1.30 -11.84 -8.17
N LEU A 5 -1.12 -13.16 -8.32
CA LEU A 5 -2.19 -14.14 -8.07
C LEU A 5 -2.48 -14.24 -6.57
N ILE A 6 -1.43 -14.29 -5.74
CA ILE A 6 -1.53 -14.31 -4.27
C ILE A 6 -2.23 -13.05 -3.74
N ALA A 7 -1.85 -11.87 -4.25
CA ALA A 7 -2.46 -10.60 -3.89
C ALA A 7 -3.88 -10.40 -4.48
N GLY A 8 -4.37 -11.30 -5.34
CA GLY A 8 -5.68 -11.18 -5.99
C GLY A 8 -5.75 -10.14 -7.12
N LEU A 9 -4.60 -9.70 -7.64
CA LEU A 9 -4.46 -8.73 -8.75
C LEU A 9 -4.45 -9.39 -10.14
N SER A 10 -4.70 -10.70 -10.19
CA SER A 10 -4.80 -11.51 -11.40
C SER A 10 -5.61 -12.77 -11.09
N THR A 11 -6.23 -13.36 -12.11
CA THR A 11 -6.93 -14.65 -12.01
C THR A 11 -6.04 -15.80 -12.52
N LEU A 12 -6.24 -16.99 -11.96
CA LEU A 12 -5.66 -18.22 -12.51
C LEU A 12 -6.41 -18.60 -13.79
N THR A 13 -5.68 -18.91 -14.85
CA THR A 13 -6.27 -19.46 -16.08
C THR A 13 -6.64 -20.93 -15.91
N SER A 14 -5.82 -21.68 -15.18
CA SER A 14 -6.02 -23.09 -14.83
C SER A 14 -5.21 -23.46 -13.58
N GLY A 15 -5.53 -24.59 -12.95
CA GLY A 15 -4.88 -25.06 -11.72
C GLY A 15 -5.49 -24.46 -10.45
N GLN A 16 -4.81 -24.67 -9.31
CA GLN A 16 -5.29 -24.22 -8.00
C GLN A 16 -4.16 -23.51 -7.24
N LEU A 17 -4.51 -22.44 -6.54
CA LEU A 17 -3.66 -21.82 -5.52
C LEU A 17 -4.11 -22.37 -4.17
N ASP A 18 -3.32 -23.26 -3.59
CA ASP A 18 -3.52 -23.74 -2.22
C ASP A 18 -2.73 -22.85 -1.26
N TRP A 19 -3.44 -22.20 -0.34
CA TRP A 19 -2.89 -21.37 0.71
C TRP A 19 -3.28 -21.99 2.04
N ARG A 20 -2.29 -22.25 2.91
CA ARG A 20 -2.56 -22.81 4.24
C ARG A 20 -3.34 -21.80 5.08
N GLY A 21 -4.66 -22.02 5.21
CA GLY A 21 -5.59 -21.17 5.95
C GLY A 21 -6.45 -20.27 5.04
N SER A 22 -7.22 -19.37 5.63
CA SER A 22 -7.96 -18.35 4.87
C SER A 22 -7.02 -17.26 4.39
N ILE A 23 -7.07 -16.92 3.10
CA ILE A 23 -6.38 -15.74 2.57
C ILE A 23 -7.23 -14.50 2.88
N ASP A 24 -6.83 -13.70 3.85
CA ASP A 24 -7.39 -12.37 4.05
C ASP A 24 -6.63 -11.37 3.19
N ARG A 25 -7.11 -11.16 1.96
CA ARG A 25 -6.49 -10.23 1.01
C ARG A 25 -6.49 -8.78 1.50
N SER A 26 -7.33 -8.43 2.49
CA SER A 26 -7.38 -7.07 3.03
C SER A 26 -6.14 -6.68 3.83
N ASN A 27 -5.33 -7.68 4.22
CA ASN A 27 -4.08 -7.51 4.95
C ASN A 27 -2.81 -7.65 4.08
N ILE A 28 -2.97 -7.83 2.77
CA ILE A 28 -1.84 -7.94 1.84
C ILE A 28 -1.47 -6.54 1.32
N GLY A 29 -0.25 -6.09 1.64
CA GLY A 29 0.40 -4.97 0.97
C GLY A 29 1.14 -5.45 -0.28
N PHE A 30 1.02 -4.71 -1.40
CA PHE A 30 1.72 -5.04 -2.65
C PHE A 30 2.54 -3.85 -3.13
N VAL A 31 3.84 -4.07 -3.35
CA VAL A 31 4.75 -3.08 -3.92
C VAL A 31 5.02 -3.47 -5.38
N PHE A 32 4.72 -2.56 -6.29
CA PHE A 32 4.92 -2.75 -7.72
C PHE A 32 6.39 -2.52 -8.11
N GLN A 33 6.85 -3.18 -9.17
CA GLN A 33 8.19 -2.98 -9.72
C GLN A 33 8.34 -1.59 -10.35
N GLU A 34 7.32 -1.17 -11.10
CA GLU A 34 7.18 0.21 -11.55
C GLU A 34 6.47 1.02 -10.46
N PRO A 35 6.98 2.20 -10.09
CA PRO A 35 6.37 3.02 -9.06
C PRO A 35 4.97 3.47 -9.50
N THR A 36 3.95 3.00 -8.80
CA THR A 36 2.53 3.34 -9.04
C THR A 36 2.05 4.39 -8.05
N LEU A 37 2.92 5.36 -7.75
CA LEU A 37 2.58 6.51 -6.91
C LEU A 37 1.62 7.44 -7.67
N LEU A 38 0.88 8.24 -6.92
CA LEU A 38 0.10 9.36 -7.43
C LEU A 38 1.06 10.52 -7.73
N PRO A 39 1.36 10.84 -9.01
CA PRO A 39 2.40 11.81 -9.36
C PRO A 39 2.02 13.27 -9.10
N TRP A 40 0.75 13.52 -8.77
CA TRP A 40 0.24 14.85 -8.41
C TRP A 40 0.03 15.01 -6.90
N ALA A 41 0.32 13.98 -6.11
CA ALA A 41 0.08 13.97 -4.68
C ALA A 41 1.42 13.98 -3.93
N SER A 42 1.45 14.58 -2.75
CA SER A 42 2.68 14.61 -1.98
C SER A 42 3.11 13.21 -1.49
N VAL A 43 4.35 13.08 -1.01
CA VAL A 43 4.84 11.86 -0.35
C VAL A 43 3.90 11.47 0.82
N PHE A 44 3.48 12.44 1.64
CA PHE A 44 2.51 12.18 2.71
C PHE A 44 1.20 11.61 2.16
N ASP A 45 0.67 12.21 1.09
CA ASP A 45 -0.62 11.81 0.52
C ASP A 45 -0.58 10.41 -0.09
N ASN A 46 0.55 10.06 -0.72
CA ASN A 46 0.82 8.72 -1.21
C ASN A 46 0.82 7.67 -0.08
N VAL A 47 1.47 7.97 1.06
CA VAL A 47 1.50 7.06 2.21
C VAL A 47 0.17 7.02 2.97
N TRP A 48 -0.57 8.14 3.02
CA TRP A 48 -1.88 8.23 3.67
C TRP A 48 -2.99 7.53 2.86
N LEU A 49 -2.82 7.36 1.54
CA LEU A 49 -3.85 6.85 0.63
C LEU A 49 -4.60 5.60 1.14
N PRO A 50 -3.94 4.53 1.62
CA PRO A 50 -4.66 3.33 2.09
C PRO A 50 -5.55 3.61 3.32
N LEU A 51 -5.11 4.50 4.21
CA LEU A 51 -5.88 4.91 5.39
C LEU A 51 -7.04 5.82 5.00
N ARG A 52 -6.84 6.71 4.03
CA ARG A 52 -7.90 7.54 3.44
C ARG A 52 -9.02 6.70 2.84
N LEU A 53 -8.68 5.64 2.10
CA LEU A 53 -9.66 4.71 1.53
C LEU A 53 -10.44 3.92 2.60
N LYS A 54 -9.83 3.73 3.77
CA LYS A 54 -10.49 3.18 4.98
C LYS A 54 -11.26 4.24 5.79
N GLY A 55 -11.37 5.47 5.30
CA GLY A 55 -12.10 6.57 5.96
C GLY A 55 -11.34 7.26 7.11
N VAL A 56 -10.04 6.99 7.28
CA VAL A 56 -9.25 7.62 8.35
C VAL A 56 -8.88 9.05 7.93
N LEU A 57 -9.34 10.02 8.72
CA LEU A 57 -9.05 11.44 8.53
C LEU A 57 -7.54 11.73 8.61
N ARG A 58 -7.09 12.69 7.80
CA ARG A 58 -5.69 13.12 7.70
C ARG A 58 -5.07 13.40 9.08
N ALA A 59 -5.75 14.18 9.91
CA ALA A 59 -5.28 14.57 11.24
C ALA A 59 -5.05 13.35 12.16
N LYS A 60 -5.92 12.33 12.05
CA LYS A 60 -5.81 11.09 12.83
C LYS A 60 -4.69 10.17 12.30
N ALA A 61 -4.47 10.18 10.99
CA ALA A 61 -3.44 9.38 10.33
C ALA A 61 -2.03 9.99 10.43
N ALA A 62 -1.93 11.32 10.62
CA ALA A 62 -0.66 12.04 10.56
C ALA A 62 0.46 11.45 11.44
N PRO A 63 0.23 11.08 12.73
CA PRO A 63 1.28 10.48 13.55
C PRO A 63 1.83 9.17 12.95
N ALA A 64 0.95 8.29 12.49
CA ALA A 64 1.33 7.00 11.92
C ALA A 64 2.06 7.15 10.58
N VAL A 65 1.61 8.09 9.74
CA VAL A 65 2.26 8.39 8.45
C VAL A 65 3.67 8.95 8.67
N MET A 66 3.82 9.93 9.57
CA MET A 66 5.12 10.52 9.87
C MET A 66 6.09 9.51 10.49
N GLU A 67 5.61 8.62 11.37
CA GLU A 67 6.41 7.51 11.90
C GLU A 67 6.92 6.60 10.77
N MET A 68 6.06 6.27 9.80
CA MET A 68 6.45 5.39 8.70
C MET A 68 7.44 6.06 7.75
N LEU A 69 7.29 7.36 7.47
CA LEU A 69 8.27 8.14 6.71
C LEU A 69 9.63 8.16 7.41
N ALA A 70 9.66 8.30 8.74
CA ALA A 70 10.90 8.27 9.49
C ALA A 70 11.62 6.92 9.39
N ARG A 71 10.87 5.80 9.43
CA ARG A 71 11.43 4.43 9.28
C ARG A 71 12.11 4.19 7.94
N VAL A 72 11.73 4.92 6.90
CA VAL A 72 12.32 4.85 5.56
C VAL A 72 13.20 6.06 5.22
N HIS A 73 13.56 6.87 6.22
CA HIS A 73 14.42 8.05 6.08
C HIS A 73 13.88 9.13 5.13
N LEU A 74 12.55 9.29 5.05
CA LEU A 74 11.87 10.33 4.26
C LEU A 74 11.36 11.50 5.11
N THR A 75 11.84 11.66 6.34
CA THR A 75 11.55 12.84 7.17
C THR A 75 11.99 14.12 6.46
N GLY A 76 11.11 15.12 6.36
CA GLY A 76 11.35 16.38 5.65
C GLY A 76 10.89 16.38 4.19
N PHE A 77 10.53 15.22 3.63
CA PHE A 77 10.02 15.07 2.27
C PHE A 77 8.49 14.95 2.19
N GLU A 78 7.77 15.10 3.31
CA GLU A 78 6.32 14.88 3.39
C GLU A 78 5.49 15.72 2.40
N ASN A 79 6.01 16.88 2.00
CA ASN A 79 5.34 17.81 1.07
C ASN A 79 5.92 17.78 -0.35
N ALA A 80 6.93 16.95 -0.62
CA ALA A 80 7.47 16.78 -1.97
C ALA A 80 6.42 16.11 -2.85
N VAL A 81 6.31 16.58 -4.11
CA VAL A 81 5.42 16.05 -5.15
C VAL A 81 6.28 15.44 -6.25
#